data_AF-A0AAV1XWU4-F1
#
_entry.id   AF-A0AAV1XWU4-F1
#
_cell.length_a   1.000
_cell.length_b   1.000
_cell.length_c   1.000
_cell.angle_alpha   90.00
_cell.angle_beta   90.00
_cell.angle_gamma   90.00
#
_symmetry.space_group_name_H-M   'P 1'
#
loop_
_entity.id
_entity.type
_entity.pdbx_description
1 polymer ?
#
loop_
_entity_poly.entity_id
_entity_poly.type
_entity_poly.pdbx_seq_one_letter_code
_entity_poly.pdbx_strand_id
1 'polypeptide(L)'
;MSIDQIVVKELKDESDFDAIASSDGYISICGFGSLLSEKSARSTFPDLTGFRIATLTGFRRVFNVVGGFFFSHGITNIKTEEIAALSVVPCEGETILLTVFEIKKTEERFHFSIPAFIIREREYRFLAVVPESLDGKPHANPAVLCASSTDEEFFKFKCTEGREIYFRQYGDYKVHKIWRDDVLPCRVYLRHCVLAAKSLGDEAYNNFLDHTFLADCKTTIRQYFENVGTSIMDEEPPESLKTRYGGS
;
A
#
# COMPACT_ATOMS: atom_id res chain seq x y z
N MET A 1 17.97 9.34 -6.46
CA MET A 1 18.71 8.16 -6.98
C MET A 1 17.74 7.33 -7.80
N SER A 2 18.14 6.84 -8.98
CA SER A 2 17.22 6.14 -9.88
C SER A 2 16.96 4.70 -9.40
N ILE A 3 15.79 4.19 -9.77
CA ILE A 3 15.32 2.82 -9.49
C ILE A 3 16.25 1.73 -10.05
N ASP A 4 17.22 2.09 -10.90
CA ASP A 4 18.01 1.18 -11.73
C ASP A 4 18.98 0.24 -10.96
N GLN A 5 19.20 0.46 -9.66
CA GLN A 5 20.07 -0.42 -8.85
C GLN A 5 19.34 -1.61 -8.22
N ILE A 6 18.01 -1.57 -8.13
CA ILE A 6 17.19 -2.74 -7.80
C ILE A 6 16.60 -3.19 -9.13
N VAL A 7 16.98 -4.37 -9.62
CA VAL A 7 16.45 -4.89 -10.91
C VAL A 7 14.98 -5.24 -10.71
N VAL A 8 14.11 -4.24 -10.92
CA VAL A 8 12.67 -4.34 -10.74
C VAL A 8 12.02 -4.00 -12.06
N LYS A 9 11.22 -4.94 -12.59
CA LYS A 9 10.43 -4.70 -13.79
C LYS A 9 9.16 -3.93 -13.40
N GLU A 10 8.93 -2.78 -14.02
CA GLU A 10 7.64 -2.09 -13.92
C GLU A 10 6.57 -2.82 -14.76
N LEU A 11 5.37 -2.97 -14.20
CA LEU A 11 4.21 -3.59 -14.84
C LEU A 11 3.24 -2.48 -15.26
N LYS A 12 2.97 -2.34 -16.56
CA LYS A 12 2.21 -1.21 -17.10
C LYS A 12 0.78 -1.56 -17.47
N ASP A 13 0.56 -2.77 -17.96
CA ASP A 13 -0.74 -3.23 -18.44
C ASP A 13 -0.96 -4.72 -18.14
N GLU A 14 -2.13 -5.24 -18.48
CA GLU A 14 -2.52 -6.63 -18.21
C GLU A 14 -1.52 -7.66 -18.75
N SER A 15 -0.84 -7.39 -19.87
CA SER A 15 0.12 -8.32 -20.47
C SER A 15 1.38 -8.48 -19.60
N ASP A 16 1.78 -7.41 -18.90
CA ASP A 16 2.88 -7.47 -17.94
C ASP A 16 2.52 -8.32 -16.72
N PHE A 17 1.27 -8.24 -16.25
CA PHE A 17 0.76 -9.08 -15.16
C PHE A 17 0.65 -10.55 -15.58
N ASP A 18 0.16 -10.81 -16.79
CA ASP A 18 0.12 -12.17 -17.37
C ASP A 18 1.52 -12.78 -17.46
N ALA A 19 2.53 -11.98 -17.80
CA ALA A 19 3.91 -12.44 -17.95
C ALA A 19 4.58 -12.89 -16.64
N ILE A 20 4.06 -12.47 -15.47
CA ILE A 20 4.57 -12.88 -14.15
C ILE A 20 3.67 -13.89 -13.45
N ALA A 21 2.54 -14.25 -14.05
CA ALA A 21 1.65 -15.26 -13.50
C ALA A 21 2.34 -16.63 -13.48
N SER A 22 2.03 -17.42 -12.46
CA SER A 22 2.45 -18.82 -12.38
C SER A 22 1.84 -19.64 -13.53
N SER A 23 2.39 -20.84 -13.75
CA SER A 23 1.83 -21.81 -14.72
C SER A 23 0.37 -22.15 -14.46
N ASP A 24 -0.07 -22.07 -13.20
CA ASP A 24 -1.44 -22.36 -12.76
C ASP A 24 -2.36 -21.12 -12.84
N GLY A 25 -1.84 -20.00 -13.36
CA GLY A 25 -2.60 -18.77 -13.58
C GLY A 25 -2.80 -17.91 -12.33
N TYR A 26 -1.89 -17.99 -11.36
CA TYR A 26 -1.93 -17.19 -10.15
C TYR A 26 -0.90 -16.05 -10.19
N ILE A 27 -1.27 -14.90 -9.64
CA ILE A 27 -0.40 -13.74 -9.48
C ILE A 27 -0.23 -13.49 -7.98
N SER A 28 1.03 -13.36 -7.54
CA SER A 28 1.35 -13.01 -6.16
C SER A 28 1.25 -11.50 -5.94
N ILE A 29 0.68 -11.07 -4.82
CA ILE A 29 0.50 -9.67 -4.44
C ILE A 29 1.18 -9.42 -3.10
N CYS A 30 1.92 -8.31 -2.99
CA CYS A 30 2.54 -7.86 -1.75
C CYS A 30 1.62 -6.92 -0.95
N GLY A 31 1.27 -7.29 0.28
CA GLY A 31 0.55 -6.45 1.23
C GLY A 31 1.47 -5.84 2.28
N PHE A 32 1.60 -4.50 2.30
CA PHE A 32 2.54 -3.77 3.17
C PHE A 32 1.88 -2.75 4.12
N GLY A 33 0.57 -2.52 4.01
CA GLY A 33 -0.20 -1.61 4.87
C GLY A 33 -1.40 -2.33 5.47
N SER A 34 -2.61 -1.87 5.15
CA SER A 34 -3.84 -2.57 5.56
C SER A 34 -3.87 -4.05 5.18
N LEU A 35 -3.28 -4.42 4.03
CA LEU A 35 -3.21 -5.80 3.54
C LEU A 35 -2.26 -6.70 4.35
N LEU A 36 -1.54 -6.19 5.35
CA LEU A 36 -0.87 -7.03 6.37
C LEU A 36 -1.88 -7.87 7.17
N SER A 37 -3.15 -7.48 7.20
CA SER A 37 -4.24 -8.24 7.80
C SER A 37 -4.90 -9.13 6.74
N GLU A 38 -4.96 -10.44 6.97
CA GLU A 38 -5.64 -11.36 6.05
C GLU A 38 -7.13 -11.01 5.90
N LYS A 39 -7.80 -10.58 6.98
CA LYS A 39 -9.18 -10.09 6.93
C LYS A 39 -9.32 -8.91 5.98
N SER A 40 -8.40 -7.95 6.04
CA SER A 40 -8.40 -6.79 5.12
C SER A 40 -8.09 -7.22 3.69
N ALA A 41 -7.13 -8.13 3.51
CA ALA A 41 -6.80 -8.71 2.22
C ALA A 41 -8.02 -9.42 1.62
N ARG A 42 -8.75 -10.25 2.38
CA ARG A 42 -9.98 -10.93 1.94
C ARG A 42 -11.14 -9.99 1.67
N SER A 43 -11.24 -8.88 2.39
CA SER A 43 -12.25 -7.85 2.05
C SER A 43 -12.02 -7.24 0.66
N THR A 44 -10.79 -7.32 0.17
CA THR A 44 -10.37 -6.80 -1.13
C THR A 44 -10.31 -7.90 -2.19
N PHE A 45 -9.81 -9.07 -1.83
CA PHE A 45 -9.58 -10.25 -2.67
C PHE A 45 -10.20 -11.47 -1.95
N PRO A 46 -11.53 -11.67 -2.03
CA PRO A 46 -12.22 -12.68 -1.23
C PRO A 46 -11.64 -14.09 -1.36
N ASP A 47 -11.26 -14.45 -2.58
CA ASP A 47 -10.77 -15.78 -2.96
C ASP A 47 -9.25 -15.91 -2.92
N LEU A 48 -8.54 -14.99 -2.24
CA LEU A 48 -7.09 -15.07 -2.10
C LEU A 48 -6.66 -16.39 -1.45
N THR A 49 -5.50 -16.88 -1.86
CA THR A 49 -4.84 -18.07 -1.32
C THR A 49 -3.43 -17.78 -0.83
N GLY A 50 -2.84 -18.72 -0.09
CA GLY A 50 -1.42 -18.70 0.26
C GLY A 50 -0.95 -17.48 1.06
N PHE A 51 -1.83 -16.87 1.85
CA PHE A 51 -1.49 -15.74 2.71
C PHE A 51 -0.34 -16.11 3.66
N ARG A 52 0.78 -15.41 3.54
CA ARG A 52 2.01 -15.69 4.31
C ARG A 52 2.83 -14.43 4.52
N ILE A 53 3.71 -14.46 5.52
CA ILE A 53 4.67 -13.38 5.79
C ILE A 53 5.92 -13.59 4.93
N ALA A 54 6.49 -12.52 4.42
CA ALA A 54 7.73 -12.48 3.65
C ALA A 54 8.53 -11.22 3.97
N THR A 55 9.81 -11.22 3.63
CA THR A 55 10.70 -10.06 3.66
C THR A 55 10.90 -9.50 2.27
N LEU A 56 11.09 -8.19 2.18
CA LEU A 56 11.47 -7.51 0.95
C LEU A 56 12.55 -6.46 1.24
N THR A 57 13.71 -6.65 0.62
CA THR A 57 14.88 -5.79 0.75
C THR A 57 14.90 -4.72 -0.35
N GLY A 58 15.48 -3.56 -0.05
CA GLY A 58 15.61 -2.45 -0.99
C GLY A 58 14.40 -1.52 -1.03
N PHE A 59 13.47 -1.66 -0.08
CA PHE A 59 12.26 -0.84 0.00
C PHE A 59 11.98 -0.44 1.44
N ARG A 60 11.33 0.71 1.60
CA ARG A 60 10.75 1.16 2.88
C ARG A 60 9.34 1.68 2.68
N ARG A 61 8.55 1.69 3.77
CA ARG A 61 7.19 2.23 3.76
C ARG A 61 7.19 3.73 4.07
N VAL A 62 6.34 4.49 3.40
CA VAL A 62 6.21 5.95 3.58
C VAL A 62 4.75 6.37 3.54
N PHE A 63 4.31 7.16 4.52
CA PHE A 63 2.99 7.80 4.51
C PHE A 63 3.02 9.10 3.69
N ASN A 64 2.95 8.99 2.36
CA ASN A 64 3.11 10.12 1.43
C ASN A 64 2.03 10.23 0.34
N VAL A 65 1.03 9.35 0.32
CA VAL A 65 0.07 9.28 -0.77
C VAL A 65 -1.32 9.73 -0.32
N VAL A 66 -1.91 10.67 -1.07
CA VAL A 66 -3.21 11.27 -0.77
C VAL A 66 -4.26 10.70 -1.72
N GLY A 67 -5.00 9.70 -1.27
CA GLY A 67 -6.03 9.02 -2.06
C GLY A 67 -7.44 9.58 -1.82
N GLY A 68 -8.25 9.69 -2.86
CA GLY A 68 -9.64 10.18 -2.78
C GLY A 68 -10.54 9.36 -1.84
N PHE A 69 -10.21 8.08 -1.63
CA PHE A 69 -10.95 7.17 -0.74
C PHE A 69 -11.10 7.71 0.69
N PHE A 70 -10.08 8.33 1.27
CA PHE A 70 -10.16 8.84 2.65
C PHE A 70 -11.10 10.04 2.77
N PHE A 71 -11.14 10.89 1.75
CA PHE A 71 -12.00 12.07 1.71
C PHE A 71 -13.45 11.69 1.53
N SER A 72 -13.75 10.77 0.60
CA SER A 72 -15.12 10.31 0.36
C SER A 72 -15.74 9.59 1.55
N HIS A 73 -14.92 9.05 2.46
CA HIS A 73 -15.37 8.37 3.68
C HIS A 73 -15.21 9.22 4.96
N GLY A 74 -14.78 10.47 4.85
CA GLY A 74 -14.73 11.42 5.97
C GLY A 74 -13.76 11.04 7.09
N ILE A 75 -12.65 10.37 6.77
CA ILE A 75 -11.62 9.97 7.76
C ILE A 75 -10.34 10.82 7.68
N THR A 76 -10.36 11.91 6.92
CA THR A 76 -9.25 12.86 6.79
C THR A 76 -9.37 13.97 7.83
N ASN A 77 -8.23 14.43 8.36
CA ASN A 77 -8.16 15.68 9.10
C ASN A 77 -7.31 16.69 8.34
N ILE A 78 -7.97 17.55 7.58
CA ILE A 78 -7.30 18.52 6.71
C ILE A 78 -6.67 19.65 7.52
N LYS A 79 -7.22 19.99 8.69
CA LYS A 79 -6.66 21.07 9.54
C LYS A 79 -5.26 20.74 10.04
N THR A 80 -4.98 19.45 10.24
CA THR A 80 -3.70 18.93 10.75
C THR A 80 -2.89 18.21 9.66
N GLU A 81 -3.37 18.19 8.41
CA GLU A 81 -2.78 17.44 7.30
C GLU A 81 -2.64 15.91 7.56
N GLU A 82 -3.42 15.33 8.50
CA GLU A 82 -3.47 13.88 8.75
C GLU A 82 -4.35 13.19 7.70
N ILE A 83 -3.83 13.08 6.49
CA ILE A 83 -4.56 12.67 5.28
C ILE A 83 -3.83 11.61 4.44
N ALA A 84 -2.60 11.25 4.81
CA ALA A 84 -1.78 10.35 4.01
C ALA A 84 -2.15 8.87 4.24
N ALA A 85 -2.24 8.12 3.16
CA ALA A 85 -2.14 6.68 3.15
C ALA A 85 -0.68 6.25 2.97
N LEU A 86 -0.47 4.94 2.85
CA LEU A 86 0.84 4.31 2.86
C LEU A 86 1.24 3.88 1.44
N SER A 87 2.50 4.10 1.10
CA SER A 87 3.14 3.54 -0.08
C SER A 87 4.48 2.90 0.29
N VAL A 88 5.19 2.36 -0.71
CA VAL A 88 6.59 1.95 -0.60
C VAL A 88 7.46 2.71 -1.60
N VAL A 89 8.68 3.03 -1.19
CA VAL A 89 9.69 3.68 -2.03
C VAL A 89 10.95 2.81 -2.07
N PRO A 90 11.68 2.76 -3.20
CA PRO A 90 13.02 2.19 -3.24
C PRO A 90 13.94 2.87 -2.22
N CYS A 91 14.66 2.07 -1.44
CA CYS A 91 15.64 2.53 -0.47
C CYS A 91 16.65 1.41 -0.20
N GLU A 92 17.88 1.59 -0.67
CA GLU A 92 18.96 0.63 -0.44
C GLU A 92 19.25 0.45 1.06
N GLY A 93 19.54 -0.79 1.48
CA GLY A 93 19.82 -1.13 2.87
C GLY A 93 18.58 -1.28 3.76
N GLU A 94 17.39 -0.93 3.29
CA GLU A 94 16.13 -1.11 4.03
C GLU A 94 15.52 -2.49 3.78
N THR A 95 14.85 -3.05 4.79
CA THR A 95 14.12 -4.31 4.69
C THR A 95 12.78 -4.19 5.40
N ILE A 96 11.71 -4.55 4.71
CA ILE A 96 10.36 -4.57 5.28
C ILE A 96 9.82 -5.99 5.34
N LEU A 97 9.17 -6.33 6.45
CA LEU A 97 8.27 -7.47 6.54
C LEU A 97 6.93 -7.08 5.92
N LEU A 98 6.45 -7.91 5.03
CA LEU A 98 5.17 -7.76 4.34
C LEU A 98 4.45 -9.11 4.28
N THR A 99 3.27 -9.10 3.69
CA THR A 99 2.53 -10.33 3.39
C THR A 99 2.52 -10.58 1.89
N VAL A 100 2.51 -11.84 1.51
CA VAL A 100 2.30 -12.27 0.13
C VAL A 100 1.11 -13.20 0.09
N PHE A 101 0.24 -13.03 -0.89
CA PHE A 101 -0.89 -13.91 -1.17
C PHE A 101 -1.09 -14.01 -2.68
N GLU A 102 -1.74 -15.06 -3.14
CA GLU A 102 -2.05 -15.22 -4.56
C GLU A 102 -3.51 -14.90 -4.87
N ILE A 103 -3.71 -14.34 -6.07
CA ILE A 103 -5.01 -14.16 -6.70
C ILE A 103 -5.01 -14.85 -8.06
N LYS A 104 -6.17 -15.31 -8.51
CA LYS A 104 -6.29 -15.93 -9.83
C LYS A 104 -6.38 -14.84 -10.91
N LYS A 105 -5.66 -15.01 -12.03
CA LYS A 105 -5.64 -14.00 -13.10
C LYS A 105 -6.99 -13.84 -13.81
N THR A 106 -7.74 -14.93 -13.96
CA THR A 106 -9.07 -14.98 -14.58
C THR A 106 -10.08 -15.46 -13.55
N GLU A 107 -10.77 -14.53 -12.89
CA GLU A 107 -11.99 -14.88 -12.18
C GLU A 107 -13.18 -14.79 -13.15
N GLU A 108 -13.69 -15.96 -13.53
CA GLU A 108 -15.05 -16.07 -14.03
C GLU A 108 -16.00 -16.00 -12.84
N ARG A 109 -16.90 -15.00 -12.86
CA ARG A 109 -17.96 -14.70 -11.86
C ARG A 109 -17.54 -13.80 -10.70
N PHE A 110 -17.52 -12.51 -11.03
CA PHE A 110 -18.02 -11.41 -10.19
C PHE A 110 -17.17 -10.83 -9.05
N HIS A 111 -15.95 -11.29 -8.71
CA HIS A 111 -15.30 -10.73 -7.51
C HIS A 111 -13.97 -9.99 -7.68
N PHE A 112 -13.07 -10.34 -8.60
CA PHE A 112 -11.88 -9.51 -8.82
C PHE A 112 -11.10 -9.87 -10.10
N SER A 113 -10.73 -8.89 -10.94
CA SER A 113 -9.87 -9.11 -12.12
C SER A 113 -8.63 -8.22 -12.10
N ILE A 114 -7.58 -8.60 -12.85
CA ILE A 114 -6.39 -7.75 -13.05
C ILE A 114 -6.75 -6.36 -13.58
N PRO A 115 -7.63 -6.19 -14.58
CA PRO A 115 -8.08 -4.85 -14.96
C PRO A 115 -8.73 -4.07 -13.81
N ALA A 116 -9.55 -4.71 -12.97
CA ALA A 116 -10.16 -4.05 -11.81
C ALA A 116 -9.10 -3.63 -10.78
N PHE A 117 -8.06 -4.43 -10.56
CA PHE A 117 -6.91 -4.07 -9.72
C PHE A 117 -6.16 -2.85 -10.26
N ILE A 118 -5.83 -2.86 -11.56
CA ILE A 118 -5.11 -1.78 -12.23
C ILE A 118 -5.89 -0.47 -12.10
N ILE A 119 -7.20 -0.50 -12.30
CA ILE A 119 -8.07 0.68 -12.15
C ILE A 119 -8.10 1.15 -10.70
N ARG A 120 -8.22 0.22 -9.74
CA ARG A 120 -8.34 0.55 -8.31
C ARG A 120 -7.07 1.17 -7.74
N GLU A 121 -5.90 0.68 -8.13
CA GLU A 121 -4.59 1.11 -7.62
C GLU A 121 -3.85 2.00 -8.64
N ARG A 122 -4.59 2.66 -9.55
CA ARG A 122 -4.05 3.35 -10.73
C ARG A 122 -3.06 4.47 -10.42
N GLU A 123 -3.13 5.07 -9.22
CA GLU A 123 -2.19 6.10 -8.78
C GLU A 123 -0.80 5.52 -8.55
N TYR A 124 -0.70 4.27 -8.09
CA TYR A 124 0.57 3.60 -7.79
C TYR A 124 1.31 3.16 -9.05
N ARG A 125 2.62 2.99 -8.91
CA ARG A 125 3.43 2.22 -9.87
C ARG A 125 3.38 0.74 -9.48
N PHE A 126 3.16 -0.15 -10.44
CA PHE A 126 3.23 -1.60 -10.19
C PHE A 126 4.63 -2.10 -10.50
N LEU A 127 5.21 -2.82 -9.56
CA LEU A 127 6.56 -3.36 -9.65
C LEU A 127 6.51 -4.88 -9.46
N ALA A 128 7.17 -5.64 -10.33
CA ALA A 128 7.46 -7.04 -10.10
C ALA A 128 8.72 -7.17 -9.25
N VAL A 129 8.54 -7.64 -8.02
CA VAL A 129 9.61 -7.86 -7.03
C VAL A 129 9.69 -9.34 -6.66
N VAL A 130 10.80 -9.76 -6.06
CA VAL A 130 10.97 -11.12 -5.54
C VAL A 130 11.13 -11.05 -4.02
N PRO A 131 10.04 -11.21 -3.25
CA PRO A 131 10.13 -11.35 -1.79
C PRO A 131 10.83 -12.64 -1.40
N GLU A 132 11.35 -12.67 -0.17
CA GLU A 132 11.96 -13.85 0.43
C GLU A 132 11.07 -14.37 1.57
N SER A 133 11.02 -15.68 1.76
CA SER A 133 10.45 -16.25 2.99
C SER A 133 11.33 -15.92 4.20
N LEU A 134 10.79 -16.09 5.41
CA LEU A 134 11.51 -15.78 6.66
C LEU A 134 12.82 -16.58 6.85
N ASP A 135 13.00 -17.68 6.13
CA ASP A 135 14.26 -18.45 6.08
C ASP A 135 15.24 -17.96 5.00
N GLY A 136 14.96 -16.82 4.37
CA GLY A 136 15.81 -16.17 3.38
C GLY A 136 15.76 -16.80 1.97
N LYS A 137 14.74 -17.61 1.66
CA LYS A 137 14.60 -18.19 0.33
C LYS A 137 13.77 -17.28 -0.59
N PRO A 138 14.25 -16.93 -1.78
CA PRO A 138 13.47 -16.15 -2.72
C PRO A 138 12.24 -16.94 -3.18
N HIS A 139 11.12 -16.24 -3.35
CA HIS A 139 9.93 -16.80 -3.95
C HIS A 139 10.17 -17.22 -5.40
N ALA A 140 9.53 -18.32 -5.83
CA ALA A 140 9.71 -18.87 -7.17
C ALA A 140 9.17 -17.96 -8.28
N ASN A 141 8.09 -17.24 -8.01
CA ASN A 141 7.49 -16.29 -8.94
C ASN A 141 7.57 -14.86 -8.38
N PRO A 142 7.76 -13.84 -9.23
CA PRO A 142 7.65 -12.45 -8.81
C PRO A 142 6.26 -12.13 -8.23
N ALA A 143 6.23 -11.16 -7.32
CA ALA A 143 5.01 -10.61 -6.74
C ALA A 143 4.84 -9.15 -7.14
N VAL A 144 3.59 -8.72 -7.25
CA VAL A 144 3.23 -7.33 -7.56
C VAL A 144 3.30 -6.49 -6.29
N LEU A 145 4.07 -5.41 -6.36
CA LEU A 145 4.18 -4.39 -5.34
C LEU A 145 3.63 -3.05 -5.87
N CYS A 146 2.70 -2.44 -5.12
CA CYS A 146 2.21 -1.09 -5.41
C CYS A 146 3.15 -0.06 -4.76
N ALA A 147 4.02 0.55 -5.56
CA ALA A 147 5.01 1.51 -5.12
C ALA A 147 4.62 2.96 -5.42
N SER A 148 5.29 3.89 -4.74
CA SER A 148 5.20 5.32 -5.05
C SER A 148 5.47 5.59 -6.53
N SER A 149 4.74 6.55 -7.08
CA SER A 149 4.98 7.15 -8.39
C SER A 149 5.14 8.67 -8.22
N THR A 150 4.93 9.44 -9.28
CA THR A 150 4.87 10.90 -9.23
C THR A 150 3.60 11.38 -9.89
N ASP A 151 3.14 12.57 -9.51
CA ASP A 151 2.00 13.22 -10.16
C ASP A 151 2.27 13.39 -11.67
N GLU A 152 3.49 13.74 -12.06
CA GLU A 152 3.86 13.92 -13.47
C GLU A 152 3.69 12.63 -14.28
N GLU A 153 4.15 11.49 -13.75
CA GLU A 153 3.99 10.20 -14.42
C GLU A 153 2.52 9.77 -14.49
N PHE A 154 1.80 9.89 -13.37
CA PHE A 154 0.39 9.54 -13.29
C PHE A 154 -0.43 10.33 -14.31
N PHE A 155 -0.28 11.67 -14.33
CA PHE A 155 -1.02 12.52 -15.25
C PHE A 155 -0.57 12.40 -16.71
N LYS A 156 0.67 11.97 -16.95
CA LYS A 156 1.18 11.76 -18.32
C LYS A 156 0.74 10.42 -18.92
N PHE A 157 0.69 9.36 -18.13
CA PHE A 157 0.58 7.99 -18.64
C PHE A 157 -0.68 7.25 -18.21
N LYS A 158 -1.33 7.63 -17.11
CA LYS A 158 -2.42 6.85 -16.50
C LYS A 158 -3.75 7.60 -16.40
N CYS A 159 -3.72 8.92 -16.21
CA CYS A 159 -4.92 9.74 -16.05
C CYS A 159 -5.42 10.27 -17.39
N THR A 160 -6.40 9.58 -17.98
CA THR A 160 -6.98 9.97 -19.29
C THR A 160 -8.01 11.09 -19.17
N GLU A 161 -8.62 11.26 -17.99
CA GLU A 161 -9.59 12.31 -17.72
C GLU A 161 -8.94 13.70 -17.52
N GLY A 162 -7.62 13.75 -17.32
CA GLY A 162 -6.87 14.98 -17.10
C GLY A 162 -6.94 15.50 -15.65
N ARG A 163 -5.96 16.34 -15.31
CA ARG A 163 -5.69 16.79 -13.94
C ARG A 163 -6.88 17.47 -13.25
N GLU A 164 -7.56 18.38 -13.96
CA GLU A 164 -8.69 19.12 -13.39
C GLU A 164 -9.87 18.22 -13.05
N ILE A 165 -10.19 17.24 -13.92
CA ILE A 165 -11.30 16.31 -13.69
C ILE A 165 -10.94 15.36 -12.55
N TYR A 166 -9.72 14.83 -12.54
CA TYR A 166 -9.25 13.94 -11.48
C TYR A 166 -9.37 14.58 -10.09
N PHE A 167 -8.94 15.83 -9.92
CA PHE A 167 -8.98 16.47 -8.59
C PHE A 167 -10.38 16.85 -8.11
N ARG A 168 -11.43 16.82 -8.96
CA ARG A 168 -12.82 17.02 -8.51
C ARG A 168 -13.28 15.99 -7.49
N GLN A 169 -12.68 14.80 -7.47
CA GLN A 169 -13.01 13.76 -6.49
C GLN A 169 -12.70 14.17 -5.05
N TYR A 170 -11.80 15.14 -4.86
CA TYR A 170 -11.46 15.69 -3.55
C TYR A 170 -12.36 16.89 -3.16
N GLY A 171 -13.42 17.18 -3.92
CA GLY A 171 -14.40 18.23 -3.60
C GLY A 171 -13.74 19.57 -3.25
N ASP A 172 -14.18 20.16 -2.13
CA ASP A 172 -13.69 21.46 -1.66
C ASP A 172 -12.36 21.39 -0.89
N TYR A 173 -11.73 20.20 -0.81
CA TYR A 173 -10.60 19.94 0.08
C TYR A 173 -9.24 20.48 -0.41
N LYS A 174 -9.22 21.30 -1.48
CA LYS A 174 -8.03 21.96 -2.05
C LYS A 174 -6.81 21.05 -2.24
N VAL A 175 -7.05 19.77 -2.52
CA VAL A 175 -5.99 18.80 -2.84
C VAL A 175 -5.58 18.99 -4.29
N HIS A 176 -4.30 19.24 -4.52
CA HIS A 176 -3.74 19.48 -5.85
C HIS A 176 -2.54 18.59 -6.18
N LYS A 177 -2.19 17.67 -5.27
CA LYS A 177 -1.07 16.74 -5.41
C LYS A 177 -1.39 15.41 -4.74
N ILE A 178 -1.02 14.30 -5.38
CA ILE A 178 -1.21 12.94 -4.87
C ILE A 178 -0.04 12.56 -3.97
N TRP A 179 1.19 12.75 -4.45
CA TRP A 179 2.42 12.34 -3.75
C TRP A 179 3.04 13.52 -3.01
N ARG A 180 2.90 13.56 -1.68
CA ARG A 180 3.23 14.70 -0.82
C ARG A 180 4.30 14.35 0.22
N ASP A 181 5.13 15.33 0.56
CA ASP A 181 6.19 15.26 1.58
C ASP A 181 5.86 16.11 2.84
N ASP A 182 4.70 16.75 2.85
CA ASP A 182 4.24 17.74 3.84
C ASP A 182 2.93 17.33 4.54
N VAL A 183 2.67 16.02 4.62
CA VAL A 183 1.44 15.44 5.20
C VAL A 183 1.74 14.46 6.32
N LEU A 184 0.76 14.27 7.19
CA LEU A 184 0.77 13.28 8.25
C LEU A 184 -0.11 12.07 7.91
N PRO A 185 0.16 10.90 8.50
CA PRO A 185 -0.68 9.72 8.34
C PRO A 185 -2.13 10.01 8.74
N CYS A 186 -3.09 9.54 7.92
CA CYS A 186 -4.48 9.46 8.36
C CYS A 186 -4.55 8.55 9.60
N ARG A 187 -5.05 9.09 10.72
CA ARG A 187 -4.95 8.44 12.04
C ARG A 187 -5.64 7.08 12.08
N VAL A 188 -6.88 7.00 11.59
CA VAL A 188 -7.66 5.75 11.50
C VAL A 188 -6.91 4.70 10.66
N TYR A 189 -6.33 5.11 9.54
CA TYR A 189 -5.61 4.21 8.66
C TYR A 189 -4.27 3.75 9.25
N LEU A 190 -3.53 4.66 9.89
CA LEU A 190 -2.28 4.33 10.60
C LEU A 190 -2.53 3.32 11.71
N ARG A 191 -3.54 3.57 12.56
CA ARG A 191 -3.95 2.62 13.60
C ARG A 191 -4.20 1.24 13.03
N HIS A 192 -5.00 1.16 11.95
CA HIS A 192 -5.31 -0.12 11.31
C HIS A 192 -4.05 -0.84 10.81
N CYS A 193 -3.14 -0.13 10.15
CA CYS A 193 -1.88 -0.72 9.68
C CYS A 193 -1.02 -1.25 10.85
N VAL A 194 -0.97 -0.51 11.96
CA VAL A 194 -0.22 -0.93 13.17
C VAL A 194 -0.85 -2.17 13.81
N LEU A 195 -2.18 -2.24 13.90
CA LEU A 195 -2.89 -3.43 14.40
C LEU A 195 -2.70 -4.64 13.47
N ALA A 196 -2.73 -4.42 12.17
CA ALA A 196 -2.47 -5.45 11.17
C ALA A 196 -1.05 -6.02 11.31
N ALA A 197 -0.03 -5.15 11.40
CA ALA A 197 1.35 -5.57 11.65
C ALA A 197 1.48 -6.33 12.98
N LYS A 198 0.83 -5.85 14.04
CA LYS A 198 0.81 -6.52 15.36
C LYS A 198 0.21 -7.91 15.31
N SER A 199 -0.81 -8.13 14.48
CA SER A 199 -1.44 -9.45 14.34
C SER A 199 -0.53 -10.51 13.72
N LEU A 200 0.53 -10.09 13.02
CA LEU A 200 1.55 -10.97 12.44
C LEU A 200 2.68 -11.33 13.41
N GLY A 201 2.71 -10.73 14.60
CA GLY A 201 3.73 -10.96 15.63
C GLY A 201 4.67 -9.77 15.87
N ASP A 202 5.47 -9.88 16.93
CA ASP A 202 6.31 -8.77 17.43
C ASP A 202 7.38 -8.33 16.43
N GLU A 203 7.90 -9.26 15.61
CA GLU A 203 8.89 -8.93 14.57
C GLU A 203 8.27 -8.02 13.49
N ALA A 204 7.09 -8.38 12.98
CA ALA A 204 6.36 -7.58 12.01
C ALA A 204 5.91 -6.23 12.60
N TYR A 205 5.48 -6.23 13.87
CA TYR A 205 5.12 -5.01 14.59
C TYR A 205 6.30 -4.03 14.70
N ASN A 206 7.45 -4.51 15.22
CA ASN A 206 8.64 -3.69 15.36
C ASN A 206 9.15 -3.22 14.00
N ASN A 207 9.20 -4.11 13.01
CA ASN A 207 9.59 -3.73 11.66
C ASN A 207 8.64 -2.67 11.05
N PHE A 208 7.33 -2.74 11.33
CA PHE A 208 6.40 -1.69 10.90
C PHE A 208 6.71 -0.35 11.57
N LEU A 209 6.97 -0.32 12.88
CA LEU A 209 7.26 0.93 13.59
C LEU A 209 8.59 1.56 13.19
N ASP A 210 9.60 0.73 12.92
CA ASP A 210 10.99 1.17 12.67
C ASP A 210 11.31 1.39 11.20
N HIS A 211 10.65 0.67 10.29
CA HIS A 211 10.88 0.75 8.84
C HIS A 211 9.66 1.31 8.08
N THR A 212 8.87 2.13 8.76
CA THR A 212 7.83 2.97 8.16
C THR A 212 8.05 4.42 8.57
N PHE A 213 7.98 5.32 7.60
CA PHE A 213 8.32 6.72 7.77
C PHE A 213 7.14 7.64 7.47
N LEU A 214 7.18 8.85 8.04
CA LEU A 214 6.33 9.96 7.62
C LEU A 214 6.69 10.44 6.21
N ALA A 215 5.88 11.33 5.66
CA ALA A 215 6.09 11.93 4.34
C ALA A 215 7.47 12.60 4.18
N ASP A 216 8.05 13.08 5.29
CA ASP A 216 9.39 13.66 5.37
C ASP A 216 10.54 12.66 5.09
N CYS A 217 10.21 11.36 5.01
CA CYS A 217 11.14 10.27 4.77
C CYS A 217 12.28 10.13 5.81
N LYS A 218 12.09 10.72 7.00
CA LYS A 218 13.10 10.79 8.08
C LYS A 218 12.55 10.28 9.40
N THR A 219 11.34 10.71 9.76
CA THR A 219 10.73 10.39 11.05
C THR A 219 10.06 9.02 10.96
N THR A 220 10.46 8.06 11.80
CA THR A 220 9.81 6.74 11.85
C THR A 220 8.45 6.82 12.55
N ILE A 221 7.59 5.82 12.35
CA ILE A 221 6.33 5.73 13.10
C ILE A 221 6.58 5.58 14.61
N ARG A 222 7.65 4.88 15.02
CA ARG A 222 8.05 4.83 16.43
C ARG A 222 8.31 6.22 17.00
N GLN A 223 9.17 7.00 16.34
CA GLN A 223 9.49 8.36 16.76
C GLN A 223 8.26 9.28 16.72
N TYR A 224 7.40 9.09 15.73
CA TYR A 224 6.16 9.85 15.64
C TYR A 224 5.25 9.58 16.84
N PHE A 225 5.05 8.32 17.24
CA PHE A 225 4.28 7.95 18.44
C PHE A 225 4.89 8.45 19.75
N GLU A 226 6.22 8.50 19.85
CA GLU A 226 6.88 9.12 21.00
C GLU A 226 6.55 10.61 21.13
N ASN A 227 6.40 11.31 20.00
CA ASN A 227 6.11 12.75 19.96
C ASN A 227 4.62 13.10 20.18
N VAL A 228 3.70 12.36 19.57
CA VAL A 228 2.25 12.66 19.62
C VAL A 228 1.49 11.81 20.64
N GLY A 229 2.17 10.87 21.30
CA GLY A 229 1.59 9.87 22.17
C GLY A 229 0.84 8.77 21.42
N THR A 230 0.19 7.89 22.18
CA THR A 230 -0.52 6.71 21.65
C THR A 230 -1.99 6.98 21.33
N SER A 231 -2.47 8.23 21.36
CA SER A 231 -3.88 8.58 21.11
C SER A 231 -4.40 8.09 19.75
N ILE A 232 -3.52 7.93 18.77
CA ILE A 232 -3.85 7.35 17.45
C ILE A 232 -4.37 5.92 17.59
N MET A 233 -3.90 5.17 18.60
CA MET A 233 -4.35 3.80 18.85
C MET A 233 -5.76 3.71 19.42
N ASP A 234 -6.34 4.83 19.85
CA ASP A 234 -7.71 4.94 20.35
C ASP A 234 -8.72 5.36 19.25
N GLU A 235 -8.23 5.66 18.04
CA GLU A 235 -9.07 6.08 16.92
C GLU A 235 -9.98 4.94 16.43
N GLU A 236 -11.27 5.20 16.32
CA GLU A 236 -12.21 4.23 15.76
C GLU A 236 -12.67 4.66 14.36
N PRO A 237 -12.71 3.74 13.38
CA PRO A 237 -13.25 4.07 12.07
C PRO A 237 -14.75 4.39 12.17
N PRO A 238 -15.28 5.20 11.24
CA PRO A 238 -16.73 5.36 11.11
C PRO A 238 -17.39 4.01 10.80
N GLU A 239 -18.69 3.89 11.07
CA GLU A 239 -19.46 2.64 10.89
C GLU A 239 -19.27 2.02 9.50
N SER A 240 -19.27 2.85 8.45
CA SER A 240 -19.07 2.44 7.06
C SER A 240 -17.71 1.77 6.80
N LEU A 241 -16.72 2.00 7.67
CA LEU A 241 -15.38 1.45 7.55
C LEU A 241 -15.03 0.46 8.66
N LYS A 242 -15.93 0.13 9.59
CA LYS A 242 -15.63 -0.82 10.68
C LYS A 242 -15.18 -2.19 10.18
N THR A 243 -15.82 -2.74 9.15
CA THR A 243 -15.41 -4.03 8.57
C THR A 243 -14.00 -3.98 7.98
N ARG A 244 -13.60 -2.81 7.46
CA ARG A 244 -12.32 -2.61 6.76
C ARG A 244 -11.18 -2.19 7.69
N TYR A 245 -11.46 -1.33 8.67
CA TYR A 245 -10.47 -0.66 9.54
C TYR A 245 -10.75 -0.80 11.05
N GLY A 246 -11.68 -1.67 11.46
CA GLY A 246 -12.10 -1.82 12.86
C GLY A 246 -11.11 -2.56 13.77
N GLY A 247 -9.88 -2.78 13.32
CA GLY A 247 -8.96 -3.70 13.96
C GLY A 247 -9.30 -5.17 13.64
N SER A 248 -8.28 -6.00 13.78
CA SER A 248 -8.24 -7.43 13.46
C SER A 248 -9.50 -8.18 13.88
#